data_AF-A0A8T6CD62-F1
#
_entry.id   AF-A0A8T6CD62-F1
#
_cell.length_a   1.000
_cell.length_b   1.000
_cell.length_c   1.000
_cell.angle_alpha   90.00
_cell.angle_beta   90.00
_cell.angle_gamma   90.00
#
_symmetry.space_group_name_H-M   'P 1'
#
loop_
_entity.id
_entity.type
_entity.pdbx_description
1 polymer ?
#
loop_
_entity_poly.entity_id
_entity_poly.type
_entity_poly.pdbx_seq_one_letter_code
_entity_poly.pdbx_strand_id
1 'polypeptide(L)'
;ETNRRRGKQLAFNEERGIEPRGIQKDVPDIMEGAVVRGRRRRGPARRVAERVSEYRALTPEQVMRKIKQLEKRMYRHAQDLEFEEAATLRDEIMLLRRDGLGLPDSDQARAS
;
A
#
# COMPACT_ATOMS: atom_id res chain seq x y z
N GLU A 1 23.74 5.30 29.47
CA GLU A 1 22.53 6.15 29.55
C GLU A 1 21.21 5.38 29.29
N THR A 2 21.12 4.58 28.22
CA THR A 2 19.89 3.80 27.87
C THR A 2 19.36 2.92 29.01
N ASN A 3 20.25 2.20 29.71
CA ASN A 3 19.86 1.32 30.83
C ASN A 3 19.34 2.10 32.04
N ARG A 4 19.87 3.30 32.28
CA ARG A 4 19.44 4.18 33.38
C ARG A 4 18.00 4.68 33.17
N ARG A 5 17.65 5.06 31.94
CA ARG A 5 16.29 5.51 31.59
C ARG A 5 15.28 4.35 31.62
N ARG A 6 15.66 3.17 31.11
CA ARG A 6 14.80 1.98 31.14
C ARG A 6 14.46 1.54 32.57
N GLY A 7 15.44 1.58 33.49
CA GLY A 7 15.18 1.26 34.91
C GLY A 7 14.15 2.18 35.55
N LYS A 8 14.21 3.50 35.28
CA LYS A 8 13.21 4.47 35.76
C LYS A 8 11.81 4.22 35.19
N GLN A 9 11.73 3.84 33.92
CA GLN A 9 10.46 3.54 33.27
C GLN A 9 9.81 2.27 33.84
N LEU A 10 10.60 1.23 34.10
CA LEU A 10 10.10 -0.01 34.69
C LEU A 10 9.59 0.22 36.13
N ALA A 11 10.37 0.92 36.97
CA ALA A 11 9.96 1.24 38.34
C ALA A 11 8.68 2.08 38.38
N PHE A 12 8.57 3.09 37.51
CA PHE A 12 7.36 3.91 37.40
C PHE A 12 6.15 3.10 36.91
N ASN A 13 6.37 2.18 35.98
CA ASN A 13 5.31 1.33 35.45
C ASN A 13 4.84 0.32 36.50
N GLU A 14 5.74 -0.27 37.27
CA GLU A 14 5.44 -1.21 38.35
C GLU A 14 4.67 -0.52 39.49
N GLU A 15 5.11 0.66 39.94
CA GLU A 15 4.43 1.45 40.97
C GLU A 15 2.99 1.84 40.57
N ARG A 16 2.73 2.01 39.28
CA ARG A 16 1.43 2.46 38.74
C ARG A 16 0.62 1.37 38.06
N GLY A 17 1.10 0.13 38.04
CA GLY A 17 0.44 -0.98 37.34
C GLY A 17 0.29 -0.74 35.82
N ILE A 18 1.21 0.00 35.19
CA ILE A 18 1.17 0.31 33.76
C ILE A 18 1.81 -0.82 32.97
N GLU A 19 1.02 -1.55 32.18
CA GLU A 19 1.54 -2.49 31.19
C GLU A 19 2.01 -1.74 29.93
N PRO A 20 3.28 -1.90 29.49
CA PRO A 20 3.73 -1.34 28.22
C PRO A 20 2.98 -1.98 27.06
N ARG A 21 2.22 -1.17 26.30
CA ARG A 21 1.53 -1.60 25.08
C ARG A 21 2.07 -0.83 23.88
N GLY A 22 2.03 -1.46 22.71
CA GLY A 22 2.35 -0.80 21.44
C GLY A 22 1.34 0.32 21.17
N ILE A 23 1.82 1.48 20.73
CA ILE A 23 0.96 2.58 20.32
C ILE A 23 0.25 2.15 19.02
N GLN A 24 -1.05 1.94 19.08
CA GLN A 24 -1.92 1.89 17.90
C GLN A 24 -2.49 3.30 17.73
N LYS A 25 -2.04 4.03 16.71
CA LYS A 25 -2.64 5.31 16.32
C LYS A 25 -3.42 5.08 15.05
N ASP A 26 -4.70 5.40 15.09
CA ASP A 26 -5.51 5.51 13.88
C ASP A 26 -4.94 6.66 13.05
N VAL A 27 -4.69 6.39 11.77
CA VAL A 27 -4.30 7.44 10.82
C VAL A 27 -5.53 8.31 10.61
N PRO A 28 -5.52 9.59 11.01
CA PRO A 28 -6.67 10.45 10.75
C PRO A 28 -6.90 10.54 9.24
N ASP A 29 -8.15 10.35 8.83
CA ASP A 29 -8.53 10.36 7.43
C ASP A 29 -8.43 11.80 6.89
N ILE A 30 -7.38 12.07 6.10
CA ILE A 30 -7.13 13.40 5.50
C ILE A 30 -8.01 13.60 4.23
N MET A 31 -8.84 12.61 3.87
CA MET A 31 -9.64 12.62 2.64
C MET A 31 -10.98 13.35 2.75
N GLU A 32 -11.19 14.21 3.76
CA GLU A 32 -12.47 14.94 3.94
C GLU A 32 -12.77 15.92 2.78
N GLY A 33 -11.78 16.29 1.96
CA GLY A 33 -11.96 17.14 0.77
C GLY A 33 -12.14 16.40 -0.57
N ALA A 34 -11.86 15.10 -0.64
CA ALA A 34 -11.82 14.35 -1.90
C ALA A 34 -13.14 13.59 -2.14
N VAL A 35 -14.25 14.32 -2.22
CA VAL A 35 -15.51 13.75 -2.71
C VAL A 35 -15.32 13.47 -4.20
N VAL A 36 -14.97 12.22 -4.55
CA VAL A 36 -14.99 11.74 -5.94
C VAL A 36 -16.46 11.70 -6.38
N ARG A 37 -16.98 12.85 -6.82
CA ARG A 37 -18.28 12.95 -7.47
C ARG A 37 -18.21 12.22 -8.80
N GLY A 38 -18.72 10.99 -8.78
CA GLY A 38 -19.29 10.33 -9.94
C GLY A 38 -18.32 10.02 -11.07
N ARG A 39 -17.65 8.87 -11.00
CA ARG A 39 -17.23 8.17 -12.22
C ARG A 39 -18.14 6.98 -12.48
N ARG A 40 -19.19 7.24 -13.27
CA ARG A 40 -19.97 6.20 -13.97
C ARG A 40 -19.00 5.22 -14.62
N ARG A 41 -19.01 3.96 -14.17
CA ARG A 41 -18.34 2.83 -14.82
C ARG A 41 -18.92 2.66 -16.23
N ARG A 42 -18.22 3.12 -17.26
CA ARG A 42 -18.41 2.68 -18.66
C ARG A 42 -17.10 2.83 -19.45
N GLY A 43 -16.35 1.73 -19.55
CA GLY A 43 -15.21 1.47 -20.47
C GLY A 43 -13.80 1.71 -19.88
N PRO A 44 -12.94 0.67 -19.75
CA PRO A 44 -12.12 0.20 -20.88
C PRO A 44 -11.83 -1.32 -20.84
N ALA A 45 -12.85 -2.19 -20.80
CA ALA A 45 -12.63 -3.64 -20.68
C ALA A 45 -11.71 -4.24 -21.76
N ARG A 46 -11.74 -3.71 -23.00
CA ARG A 46 -10.89 -4.19 -24.10
C ARG A 46 -9.40 -3.87 -23.92
N ARG A 47 -9.04 -2.64 -23.50
CA ARG A 47 -7.63 -2.25 -23.27
C ARG A 47 -7.02 -2.98 -22.08
N VAL A 48 -7.83 -3.29 -21.06
CA VAL A 48 -7.37 -4.10 -19.93
C VAL A 48 -7.10 -5.53 -20.39
N ALA A 49 -7.98 -6.13 -21.20
CA ALA A 49 -7.80 -7.48 -21.72
C ALA A 49 -6.56 -7.65 -22.61
N GLU A 50 -6.24 -6.66 -23.47
CA GLU A 50 -5.01 -6.67 -24.28
C GLU A 50 -3.74 -6.62 -23.40
N ARG A 51 -3.71 -5.73 -22.41
CA ARG A 51 -2.59 -5.62 -21.45
C ARG A 51 -2.41 -6.90 -20.61
N VAL A 52 -3.52 -7.52 -20.18
CA VAL A 52 -3.50 -8.80 -19.45
C VAL A 52 -2.81 -9.90 -20.26
N SER A 53 -3.05 -9.94 -21.59
CA SER A 53 -2.40 -10.89 -22.48
C SER A 53 -0.88 -10.67 -22.56
N GLU A 54 -0.43 -9.41 -22.60
CA GLU A 54 0.99 -9.07 -22.62
C GLU A 54 1.68 -9.46 -21.30
N TYR A 55 1.01 -9.28 -20.16
CA TYR A 55 1.59 -9.61 -18.85
C TYR A 55 1.72 -11.11 -18.61
N ARG A 56 0.82 -11.93 -19.17
CA ARG A 56 0.92 -13.40 -19.12
C ARG A 56 2.07 -13.96 -19.96
N ALA A 57 2.57 -13.21 -20.92
CA ALA A 57 3.72 -13.62 -21.75
C ALA A 57 5.08 -13.34 -21.08
N LEU A 58 5.11 -12.58 -19.99
CA LEU A 58 6.34 -12.26 -19.25
C LEU A 58 6.70 -13.38 -18.28
N THR A 59 8.00 -13.62 -18.10
CA THR A 59 8.46 -14.53 -17.02
C THR A 59 8.17 -13.91 -15.65
N PRO A 60 7.99 -14.73 -14.60
CA PRO A 60 7.79 -14.21 -13.24
C PRO A 60 8.87 -13.22 -12.80
N GLU A 61 10.11 -13.44 -13.21
CA GLU A 61 11.23 -12.54 -12.92
C GLU A 61 11.08 -11.17 -13.62
N GLN A 62 10.63 -11.15 -14.87
CA GLN A 62 10.38 -9.91 -15.62
C GLN A 62 9.22 -9.11 -15.00
N VAL A 63 8.15 -9.80 -14.58
CA VAL A 63 7.01 -9.19 -13.87
C VAL A 63 7.49 -8.54 -12.56
N MET A 64 8.28 -9.26 -11.77
CA MET A 64 8.84 -8.74 -10.51
C MET A 64 9.74 -7.51 -10.73
N ARG A 65 10.60 -7.53 -11.76
CA ARG A 65 11.43 -6.36 -12.12
C ARG A 65 10.57 -5.15 -12.50
N LYS A 66 9.50 -5.37 -13.28
CA LYS A 66 8.57 -4.31 -13.69
C LYS A 66 7.82 -3.72 -12.49
N ILE A 67 7.31 -4.57 -11.59
CA ILE A 67 6.67 -4.15 -10.35
C ILE A 67 7.61 -3.25 -9.54
N LYS A 68 8.86 -3.67 -9.33
CA LYS A 68 9.85 -2.88 -8.57
C LYS A 68 10.11 -1.50 -9.19
N GLN A 69 10.12 -1.41 -10.52
CA GLN A 69 10.26 -0.12 -11.21
C GLN A 69 9.04 0.78 -11.02
N LEU A 70 7.84 0.23 -11.12
CA LEU A 70 6.59 0.96 -10.90
C LEU A 70 6.47 1.41 -9.44
N GLU A 71 6.83 0.57 -8.48
CA GLU A 71 6.85 0.91 -7.06
C GLU A 71 7.77 2.11 -6.79
N LYS A 72 8.99 2.09 -7.35
CA LYS A 72 9.91 3.23 -7.20
C LYS A 72 9.33 4.53 -7.75
N ARG A 73 8.61 4.47 -8.89
CA ARG A 73 7.95 5.65 -9.47
C ARG A 73 6.78 6.11 -8.60
N MET A 74 5.95 5.18 -8.14
CA MET A 74 4.83 5.46 -7.23
C MET A 74 5.31 6.16 -5.96
N TYR A 75 6.38 5.69 -5.33
CA TYR A 75 6.95 6.34 -4.14
C TYR A 75 7.49 7.74 -4.43
N ARG A 76 8.07 7.96 -5.62
CA ARG A 76 8.50 9.30 -6.03
C ARG A 76 7.32 10.24 -6.17
N HIS A 77 6.28 9.85 -6.91
CA HIS A 77 5.05 10.66 -7.04
C HIS A 77 4.41 10.93 -5.67
N ALA A 78 4.39 9.94 -4.77
CA ALA A 78 3.90 10.13 -3.41
C ALA A 78 4.75 11.12 -2.58
N GLN A 79 6.08 11.14 -2.78
CA GLN A 79 6.97 12.13 -2.15
C GLN A 79 6.74 13.53 -2.70
N ASP A 80 6.45 13.64 -4.00
CA ASP A 80 6.18 14.88 -4.71
C ASP A 80 4.72 15.38 -4.51
N LEU A 81 3.93 14.70 -3.67
CA LEU A 81 2.50 14.96 -3.40
C LEU A 81 1.57 14.79 -4.62
N GLU A 82 2.04 14.07 -5.65
CA GLU A 82 1.33 13.71 -6.88
C GLU A 82 0.51 12.42 -6.64
N PHE A 83 -0.55 12.54 -5.82
CA PHE A 83 -1.30 11.37 -5.35
C PHE A 83 -2.15 10.69 -6.43
N GLU A 84 -2.60 11.43 -7.46
CA GLU A 84 -3.39 10.85 -8.56
C GLU A 84 -2.53 9.91 -9.43
N GLU A 85 -1.31 10.33 -9.71
CA GLU A 85 -0.30 9.58 -10.45
C GLU A 85 0.15 8.36 -9.64
N ALA A 86 0.39 8.54 -8.34
CA ALA A 86 0.71 7.44 -7.44
C ALA A 86 -0.41 6.41 -7.37
N ALA A 87 -1.68 6.84 -7.28
CA ALA A 87 -2.84 5.95 -7.28
C ALA A 87 -2.96 5.15 -8.58
N THR A 88 -2.72 5.80 -9.72
CA THR A 88 -2.73 5.12 -11.03
C THR A 88 -1.66 4.03 -11.10
N LEU A 89 -0.45 4.30 -10.61
CA LEU A 89 0.64 3.32 -10.59
C LEU A 89 0.36 2.17 -9.60
N ARG A 90 -0.26 2.45 -8.46
CA ARG A 90 -0.69 1.42 -7.51
C ARG A 90 -1.64 0.41 -8.17
N ASP A 91 -2.64 0.92 -8.88
CA ASP A 91 -3.63 0.06 -9.55
C ASP A 91 -2.98 -0.76 -10.68
N GLU A 92 -1.99 -0.21 -11.39
CA GLU A 92 -1.19 -0.94 -12.39
C GLU A 92 -0.34 -2.07 -11.75
N ILE A 93 0.28 -1.80 -10.60
CA ILE A 93 1.03 -2.80 -9.83
C ILE A 93 0.11 -3.93 -9.37
N MET A 94 -1.09 -3.61 -8.88
CA MET A 94 -2.08 -4.60 -8.47
C MET A 94 -2.47 -5.51 -9.64
N LEU A 95 -2.74 -4.94 -10.81
CA LEU A 95 -3.08 -5.71 -12.00
C LEU A 95 -1.93 -6.66 -12.40
N LEU A 96 -0.69 -6.18 -12.39
CA LEU A 96 0.51 -6.97 -12.68
C LEU A 96 0.71 -8.12 -11.69
N ARG A 97 0.47 -7.89 -10.39
CA ARG A 97 0.57 -8.92 -9.35
C ARG A 97 -0.50 -9.99 -9.51
N ARG A 98 -1.74 -9.58 -9.79
CA ARG A 98 -2.86 -10.51 -9.97
C ARG A 98 -2.70 -11.33 -11.24
N ASP A 99 -2.43 -10.69 -12.37
CA ASP A 99 -2.48 -11.34 -13.68
C ASP A 99 -1.14 -11.99 -14.08
N GLY A 100 -0.01 -11.45 -13.61
CA GLY A 100 1.32 -11.98 -13.91
C GLY A 100 1.85 -13.00 -12.89
N LEU A 101 1.43 -12.93 -11.62
CA LEU A 101 1.88 -13.83 -10.56
C LEU A 101 0.74 -14.66 -9.92
N GLY A 102 -0.52 -14.40 -10.26
CA GLY A 102 -1.66 -15.10 -9.67
C GLY A 102 -1.86 -14.81 -8.18
N LEU A 103 -1.25 -13.75 -7.65
CA LEU A 103 -1.32 -13.41 -6.23
C LEU A 103 -2.64 -12.69 -5.91
N PRO A 104 -3.34 -13.07 -4.83
CA PRO A 104 -4.55 -12.37 -4.40
C PRO A 104 -4.22 -10.96 -3.91
N ASP A 105 -5.17 -10.03 -4.07
CA ASP A 105 -5.03 -8.66 -3.60
C ASP A 105 -4.82 -8.64 -2.08
N SER A 106 -3.71 -8.08 -1.64
CA SER A 106 -3.36 -7.99 -0.21
C SER A 106 -4.33 -7.13 0.62
N ASP A 107 -5.16 -6.30 -0.03
CA ASP A 107 -6.24 -5.55 0.63
C ASP A 107 -7.45 -6.45 0.97
N GLN A 108 -7.70 -7.52 0.21
CA GLN A 108 -8.79 -8.47 0.53
C GLN A 108 -8.45 -9.32 1.75
N ALA A 109 -7.16 -9.61 1.98
CA ALA A 109 -6.69 -10.41 3.12
C ALA A 109 -6.79 -9.69 4.47
N ARG A 110 -6.99 -8.37 4.49
CA ARG A 110 -7.17 -7.57 5.71
C ARG A 110 -8.63 -7.34 6.08
N ALA A 111 -9.56 -7.62 5.16
CA ALA A 111 -10.99 -7.44 5.33
C ALA A 111 -11.73 -8.75 5.69
N SER A 112 -10.99 -9.82 6.03
CA SER A 112 -11.51 -11.12 6.48
C SER A 112 -11.09 -11.41 7.91
#